data_AF-A0A957DVM0-F1
#
_entry.id   AF-A0A957DVM0-F1
#
_cell.length_a   1.000
_cell.length_b   1.000
_cell.length_c   1.000
_cell.angle_alpha   90.00
_cell.angle_beta   90.00
_cell.angle_gamma   90.00
#
_symmetry.space_group_name_H-M   'P 1'
#
loop_
_entity.id
_entity.type
_entity.pdbx_description
1 polymer ?
#
loop_
_entity_poly.entity_id
_entity_poly.type
_entity_poly.pdbx_seq_one_letter_code
_entity_poly.pdbx_strand_id
1 'polypeptide(L)' 'YCGISEPPFWAGYGQPRDWSPAAQIRQRFYLLYELQKYIVIRNGRLHDPIAAQHYKQQALLLARQIPT' A
#
# COMPACT_ATOMS: atom_id res chain seq x y z
N TYR A 1 -4.08 -3.95 8.07
CA TYR A 1 -5.05 -3.27 7.19
C TYR A 1 -4.32 -2.17 6.43
N CYS A 2 -3.94 -2.40 5.17
CA CYS A 2 -3.54 -1.32 4.26
C CYS A 2 -4.71 -1.21 3.28
N GLY A 3 -5.61 -0.28 3.60
CA GLY A 3 -6.96 -0.19 3.06
C GLY A 3 -6.98 -0.27 1.54
N ILE A 4 -7.59 -1.34 1.02
CA ILE A 4 -8.07 -1.35 -0.34
C ILE A 4 -9.38 -0.56 -0.30
N SER A 5 -9.41 0.61 -0.94
CA SER A 5 -10.63 1.39 -1.08
C SER A 5 -11.69 0.57 -1.83
N GLU A 6 -12.69 0.10 -1.08
CA GLU A 6 -13.81 -0.71 -1.59
C GLU A 6 -14.75 0.12 -2.48
N PRO A 7 -15.59 -0.49 -3.34
CA PRO A 7 -16.50 0.24 -4.22
C PRO A 7 -17.36 1.32 -3.53
N PRO A 8 -17.90 1.10 -2.31
CA PRO A 8 -18.66 2.12 -1.59
C PRO A 8 -17.85 3.38 -1.25
N PHE A 9 -16.53 3.25 -1.03
CA PHE A 9 -15.66 4.39 -0.78
C PHE A 9 -15.66 5.35 -1.98
N TRP A 10 -15.65 4.82 -3.21
CA TRP A 10 -15.57 5.61 -4.43
C TRP A 10 -16.92 6.23 -4.83
N ALA A 11 -18.04 5.58 -4.50
CA ALA A 11 -19.38 6.04 -4.84
C ALA A 11 -19.69 7.46 -4.32
N GLY A 12 -19.07 7.86 -3.19
CA GLY A 12 -19.24 9.20 -2.61
C GLY A 12 -18.42 10.33 -3.26
N TYR A 13 -17.41 10.01 -4.08
CA TYR A 13 -16.49 11.03 -4.65
C TYR A 13 -16.96 11.62 -5.98
N GLY A 14 -18.11 11.19 -6.51
CA GLY A 14 -18.73 11.75 -7.72
C GLY A 14 -17.96 11.50 -9.03
N GLN A 15 -16.86 10.74 -8.99
CA GLN A 15 -16.09 10.33 -10.16
C GLN A 15 -15.80 8.83 -10.10
N PRO A 16 -15.92 8.09 -11.22
CA PRO A 16 -15.53 6.71 -11.27
C PRO A 16 -14.03 6.58 -11.03
N ARG A 17 -13.63 5.46 -10.40
CA ARG A 17 -12.22 5.16 -10.18
C ARG A 17 -11.48 5.07 -11.52
N ASP A 18 -10.35 5.79 -11.60
CA ASP A 18 -9.43 5.70 -12.74
C ASP A 18 -8.72 4.34 -12.73
N TRP A 19 -8.94 3.55 -13.79
CA TRP A 19 -8.33 2.24 -14.00
C TRP A 19 -7.27 2.25 -15.11
N SER A 20 -6.87 3.43 -15.60
CA SER A 20 -5.80 3.55 -16.60
C SER A 20 -4.51 2.88 -16.11
N PRO A 21 -3.64 2.39 -17.02
CA PRO A 21 -2.37 1.77 -16.64
C PRO A 21 -1.53 2.67 -15.73
N ALA A 22 -1.50 3.98 -16.00
CA ALA A 22 -0.80 4.96 -15.18
C ALA A 22 -1.39 5.06 -13.76
N ALA A 23 -2.72 5.02 -13.61
CA ALA A 23 -3.37 5.02 -12.30
C ALA A 23 -3.04 3.75 -11.49
N GLN A 24 -3.00 2.60 -12.15
CA GLN A 24 -2.63 1.34 -11.52
C GLN A 24 -1.17 1.35 -11.04
N ILE A 25 -0.26 1.95 -11.81
CA ILE A 25 1.14 2.16 -11.40
C ILE A 25 1.19 3.05 -10.16
N ARG A 26 0.52 4.21 -10.16
CA ARG A 26 0.45 5.11 -8.98
C ARG A 26 -0.11 4.39 -7.75
N GLN A 27 -1.18 3.61 -7.92
CA GLN A 27 -1.77 2.82 -6.84
C GLN A 27 -0.74 1.87 -6.20
N ARG A 28 0.09 1.18 -7.00
CA ARG A 28 1.14 0.29 -6.49
C ARG A 28 2.20 1.07 -5.72
N PHE A 29 2.62 2.24 -6.21
CA PHE A 29 3.56 3.11 -5.49
C PHE A 29 3.01 3.63 -4.16
N TYR A 30 1.73 4.03 -4.12
CA TYR A 30 1.11 4.45 -2.86
C TYR A 30 1.01 3.31 -1.85
N LEU A 31 0.67 2.10 -2.30
CA LEU A 31 0.68 0.92 -1.43
C LEU A 31 2.10 0.62 -0.93
N LEU A 32 3.11 0.70 -1.79
CA LEU A 32 4.51 0.48 -1.41
C LEU A 32 4.97 1.46 -0.32
N TYR A 33 4.67 2.75 -0.50
CA TYR A 33 4.94 3.78 0.50
C TYR A 33 4.24 3.47 1.85
N GLU A 34 2.98 3.07 1.80
CA GLU A 34 2.22 2.73 3.00
C GLU A 34 2.85 1.56 3.76
N LEU A 35 3.26 0.49 3.06
CA LEU A 35 3.94 -0.65 3.66
C LEU A 35 5.26 -0.25 4.32
N GLN A 36 6.08 0.57 3.65
CA GLN A 36 7.34 1.07 4.18
C GLN A 36 7.15 1.86 5.47
N LYS A 37 6.14 2.74 5.51
CA LYS A 37 5.78 3.51 6.70
C LYS A 37 5.46 2.60 7.89
N TYR A 38 4.73 1.51 7.67
CA TYR A 38 4.37 0.57 8.74
C TYR A 38 5.55 -0.22 9.30
N ILE A 39 6.65 -0.41 8.55
CA ILE A 39 7.88 -1.00 9.09
C ILE A 39 8.39 -0.16 10.26
N VAL A 40 8.49 1.16 10.06
CA VAL A 40 8.98 2.10 11.07
C VAL A 40 8.00 2.22 12.24
N ILE A 41 6.70 2.29 11.97
CA ILE A 41 5.67 2.37 13.03
C ILE A 41 5.69 1.12 13.91
N ARG A 42 5.73 -0.08 13.30
CA ARG A 42 5.71 -1.35 14.04
C ARG A 42 6.97 -1.54 14.87
N ASN A 43 8.14 -1.31 14.27
CA ASN A 43 9.40 -1.50 14.97
C ASN A 43 9.65 -0.43 16.04
N GLY A 44 9.39 0.85 15.73
CA GLY A 44 9.74 1.96 16.61
C GLY A 44 8.67 2.34 17.64
N ARG A 45 7.42 2.50 17.22
CA ARG A 45 6.35 2.98 18.13
C ARG A 45 5.69 1.85 18.90
N LEU A 46 5.49 0.71 18.24
CA LEU A 46 4.74 -0.42 18.79
C LEU A 46 5.64 -1.55 19.30
N HIS A 47 6.97 -1.43 19.13
CA HIS A 47 7.97 -2.41 19.56
C HIS A 47 7.64 -3.85 19.11
N ASP A 48 7.09 -3.99 17.91
CA ASP A 48 6.69 -5.25 17.29
C ASP A 48 7.58 -5.53 16.07
N PRO A 49 8.78 -6.12 16.28
CA PRO A 49 9.74 -6.38 15.21
C PRO A 49 9.27 -7.49 14.26
N ILE A 50 8.43 -8.41 14.74
CA ILE A 50 7.88 -9.50 13.92
C ILE A 50 6.95 -8.92 12.87
N ALA A 51 5.99 -8.07 13.28
CA ALA A 51 5.12 -7.39 12.32
C ALA A 51 5.91 -6.48 11.38
N ALA A 52 6.91 -5.74 11.88
CA ALA A 52 7.76 -4.91 11.03
C ALA A 52 8.47 -5.72 9.93
N GLN A 53 8.96 -6.92 10.26
CA GLN A 53 9.58 -7.82 9.29
C GLN A 53 8.58 -8.33 8.25
N HIS A 54 7.33 -8.63 8.64
CA HIS A 54 6.28 -8.98 7.68
C HIS A 54 5.98 -7.84 6.69
N TYR A 55 5.87 -6.60 7.17
CA TYR A 55 5.70 -5.43 6.29
C TYR A 55 6.89 -5.24 5.33
N LYS A 56 8.11 -5.48 5.80
CA LYS A 56 9.32 -5.43 4.97
C LYS A 56 9.29 -6.47 3.86
N GLN A 57 8.91 -7.71 4.16
CA GLN A 57 8.76 -8.77 3.16
C GLN A 57 7.69 -8.41 2.12
N GLN A 58 6.54 -7.90 2.56
CA GLN A 58 5.47 -7.44 1.66
C GLN A 58 5.93 -6.30 0.74
N ALA A 59 6.66 -5.31 1.27
CA ALA A 59 7.17 -4.20 0.48
C ALA A 59 8.14 -4.68 -0.61
N LEU A 60 9.04 -5.62 -0.29
CA LEU A 60 9.98 -6.19 -1.27
C LEU A 60 9.27 -7.01 -2.35
N LEU A 61 8.25 -7.79 -1.98
CA LEU A 61 7.45 -8.55 -2.94
C LEU A 61 6.69 -7.62 -3.90
N LEU A 62 6.07 -6.57 -3.37
CA LEU A 62 5.34 -5.60 -4.18
C LEU A 62 6.28 -4.85 -5.14
N ALA A 63 7.44 -4.41 -4.66
CA ALA A 63 8.40 -3.66 -5.48
C ALA A 63 8.86 -4.47 -6.70
N ARG A 64 9.03 -5.79 -6.58
CA ARG A 64 9.39 -6.69 -7.70
C ARG A 64 8.29 -6.83 -8.75
N GLN A 65 7.05 -6.47 -8.43
CA GLN A 65 5.89 -6.58 -9.33
C GLN A 65 5.58 -5.26 -10.06
N ILE A 66 6.30 -4.17 -9.75
CA ILE A 66 6.11 -2.89 -10.42
C ILE A 66 6.91 -2.92 -11.74
N PRO A 67 6.27 -2.73 -12.91
CA PRO A 67 6.97 -2.65 -14.18
C PRO A 67 7.87 -1.42 -14.21
N THR A 68 9.03 -1.56 -14.87
CA THR A 68 10.03 -0.49 -15.07
C THR A 68 9.72 0.33 -16.31
#